data_AF-A0A8X6XDA2-F1
#
_entry.id   AF-A0A8X6XDA2-F1
#
_cell.length_a   1.000
_cell.length_b   1.000
_cell.length_c   1.000
_cell.angle_alpha   90.00
_cell.angle_beta   90.00
_cell.angle_gamma   90.00
#
_symmetry.space_group_name_H-M   'P 1'
#
loop_
_entity.id
_entity.type
_entity.pdbx_description
1 polymer ?
#
loop_
_entity_poly.entity_id
_entity_poly.type
_entity_poly.pdbx_seq_one_letter_code
_entity_poly.pdbx_strand_id
1 'polypeptide(L)'
;MSIGLPEPAILNAYVKTDFYNLEAERQEGERLMSMLNPEQRTIFDAVSRAIQDVDEALPKAFCVDGFAGSGKRFLFNAIIHLVRGLVENNVPVAWSGISSIIVEGSRTVHSRFKLLVTILDNSSCGVRHNTE
;
A
#
# COMPACT_ATOMS: atom_id res chain seq x y z
N MET A 1 -1.47 -7.81 28.91
CA MET A 1 -0.10 -8.31 28.66
C MET A 1 0.43 -7.51 27.48
N SER A 2 1.10 -6.38 27.77
CA SER A 2 1.59 -5.43 26.77
C SER A 2 2.90 -5.99 26.20
N ILE A 3 2.99 -6.13 24.88
CA ILE A 3 4.11 -6.77 24.18
C ILE A 3 5.42 -5.95 24.20
N GLY A 4 5.53 -4.92 25.05
CA GLY A 4 6.79 -4.19 25.29
C GLY A 4 7.38 -3.52 24.05
N LEU A 5 6.58 -3.34 22.98
CA LEU A 5 7.02 -2.58 21.82
C LEU A 5 7.08 -1.11 22.21
N PRO A 6 8.16 -0.39 21.85
CA PRO A 6 8.25 1.04 22.08
C PRO A 6 7.09 1.74 21.38
N GLU A 7 6.48 2.70 22.06
CA GLU A 7 5.46 3.58 21.49
C GLU A 7 6.05 4.22 20.23
N PRO A 8 5.39 4.09 19.06
CA PRO A 8 5.96 4.60 17.83
C PRO A 8 6.14 6.11 17.99
N ALA A 9 7.40 6.56 17.95
CA ALA A 9 7.71 7.98 17.93
C ALA A 9 6.87 8.61 16.81
N ILE A 10 6.09 9.65 17.13
CA ILE A 10 5.31 10.39 16.14
C ILE A 10 6.29 10.92 15.10
N LEU A 11 6.37 10.17 14.00
CA LEU A 11 7.40 10.32 12.98
C LEU A 11 6.87 11.29 11.93
N ASN A 12 6.49 12.50 12.36
CA ASN A 12 6.15 13.62 11.46
C ASN A 12 7.30 13.94 10.49
N ALA A 13 8.51 13.40 10.73
CA ALA A 13 9.68 13.56 9.86
C ALA A 13 9.82 12.52 8.73
N TYR A 14 9.13 11.37 8.74
CA TYR A 14 9.28 10.36 7.66
C TYR A 14 8.27 10.44 6.54
N VAL A 15 7.15 11.13 6.74
CA VAL A 15 6.19 11.37 5.66
C VAL A 15 6.25 12.83 5.28
N LYS A 16 7.34 13.17 4.59
CA LYS A 16 7.41 14.41 3.84
C LYS A 16 6.46 14.29 2.66
N THR A 17 5.33 14.96 2.75
CA THR A 17 4.32 15.15 1.69
C THR A 17 4.84 15.97 0.50
N ASP A 18 6.12 16.37 0.49
CA ASP A 18 6.76 17.25 -0.49
C ASP A 18 7.11 16.61 -1.86
N PHE A 19 6.77 15.34 -2.12
CA PHE A 19 7.18 14.66 -3.37
C PHE A 19 6.13 14.62 -4.48
N TYR A 20 4.85 14.81 -4.16
CA TYR A 20 3.75 14.60 -5.10
C TYR A 20 2.99 15.90 -5.36
N ASN A 21 2.65 16.16 -6.63
CA ASN A 21 1.75 17.25 -6.98
C ASN A 21 0.32 16.82 -6.64
N LEU A 22 -0.20 17.36 -5.54
CA LEU A 22 -1.53 17.01 -4.99
C LEU A 22 -2.65 17.15 -6.03
N GLU A 23 -2.60 18.19 -6.85
CA GLU A 23 -3.61 18.44 -7.88
C GLU A 23 -3.52 17.39 -9.00
N ALA A 24 -2.32 17.03 -9.43
CA ALA A 24 -2.12 15.98 -10.42
C ALA A 24 -2.56 14.60 -9.89
N GLU A 25 -2.26 14.29 -8.63
CA GLU A 25 -2.70 13.06 -7.95
C GLU A 25 -4.23 13.00 -7.84
N ARG A 26 -4.87 14.13 -7.52
CA ARG A 26 -6.32 14.24 -7.47
C ARG A 26 -6.95 13.99 -8.84
N GLN A 27 -6.46 14.66 -9.88
CA GLN A 27 -6.96 14.51 -11.25
C GLN A 27 -6.80 13.07 -11.75
N GLU A 28 -5.65 12.44 -11.48
CA GLU A 28 -5.42 11.05 -11.85
C GLU A 28 -6.31 10.08 -11.06
N GLY A 29 -6.51 10.33 -9.76
CA GLY A 29 -7.44 9.58 -8.93
C GLY A 29 -8.87 9.64 -9.46
N GLU A 30 -9.36 10.83 -9.82
CA GLU A 30 -10.68 11.03 -10.43
C GLU A 30 -10.80 10.31 -11.78
N ARG A 31 -9.76 10.37 -12.62
CA ARG A 31 -9.69 9.66 -13.90
C ARG A 31 -9.78 8.14 -13.70
N LEU A 32 -8.98 7.57 -12.81
CA LEU A 32 -8.97 6.13 -12.54
C LEU A 32 -10.30 5.68 -11.92
N MET A 33 -10.86 6.46 -10.99
CA MET A 33 -12.18 6.20 -10.39
C MET A 33 -13.28 6.10 -11.44
N SER A 34 -13.24 6.94 -12.49
CA SER A 34 -14.21 6.92 -13.58
C SER A 34 -14.16 5.65 -14.44
N MET A 35 -13.03 4.95 -14.42
CA MET A 35 -12.77 3.76 -15.23
C MET A 35 -12.93 2.44 -14.46
N LEU A 36 -13.25 2.49 -13.17
CA LEU A 36 -13.49 1.29 -12.36
C LEU A 36 -14.73 0.55 -12.87
N ASN A 37 -14.63 -0.78 -12.93
CA ASN A 37 -15.82 -1.61 -13.12
C ASN A 37 -16.72 -1.58 -11.86
N PRO A 38 -17.98 -2.04 -11.94
CA PRO A 38 -18.92 -1.95 -10.82
C PRO A 38 -18.43 -2.61 -9.52
N GLU A 39 -17.75 -3.74 -9.61
CA GLU A 39 -17.22 -4.47 -8.45
C GLU A 39 -16.06 -3.73 -7.79
N GLN A 40 -15.11 -3.24 -8.58
CA GLN A 40 -14.00 -2.40 -8.10
C GLN A 40 -14.51 -1.10 -7.50
N ARG A 41 -15.54 -0.49 -8.11
CA ARG A 41 -16.16 0.74 -7.62
C ARG A 41 -16.78 0.54 -6.24
N THR A 42 -17.44 -0.59 -6.03
CA THR A 42 -18.01 -0.96 -4.72
C THR A 42 -16.92 -1.00 -3.63
N ILE A 43 -15.77 -1.59 -3.94
CA ILE A 43 -14.63 -1.65 -3.01
C ILE A 43 -14.04 -0.26 -2.79
N PHE A 44 -13.83 0.50 -3.87
CA PHE A 44 -13.29 1.87 -3.81
C PHE A 44 -14.15 2.76 -2.92
N ASP A 45 -15.47 2.74 -3.10
CA ASP A 45 -16.39 3.56 -2.32
C ASP A 45 -16.39 3.17 -0.83
N ALA A 46 -16.28 1.86 -0.53
CA ALA A 46 -16.17 1.39 0.86
C ALA A 46 -14.89 1.90 1.53
N VAL A 47 -13.74 1.83 0.83
CA VAL A 47 -12.45 2.32 1.34
C VAL A 47 -12.46 3.85 1.47
N SER A 48 -13.00 4.57 0.48
CA SER A 48 -13.10 6.03 0.49
C SER A 48 -13.92 6.54 1.68
N ARG A 49 -15.05 5.89 1.97
CA ARG A 49 -15.84 6.18 3.18
C ARG A 49 -15.04 5.92 4.45
N ALA A 50 -14.36 4.77 4.52
CA ALA A 50 -13.55 4.44 5.70
C ALA A 50 -12.40 5.42 5.94
N ILE A 51 -11.83 6.01 4.88
CA ILE A 51 -10.82 7.07 4.99
C ILE A 51 -11.41 8.35 5.58
N GLN A 52 -12.57 8.79 5.07
CA GLN A 52 -13.17 10.07 5.46
C GLN A 52 -13.90 10.03 6.82
N ASP A 53 -14.23 8.84 7.31
CA ASP A 53 -15.03 8.68 8.52
C ASP A 53 -14.19 8.79 9.80
N VAL A 54 -14.69 9.53 10.79
CA VAL A 54 -14.04 9.76 12.10
C VAL A 54 -14.42 8.73 13.17
N ASP A 55 -15.42 7.88 12.90
CA ASP A 55 -15.85 6.82 13.82
C ASP A 55 -14.87 5.64 13.78
N GLU A 56 -14.24 5.39 14.93
CA GLU A 56 -13.32 4.26 15.13
C GLU A 56 -14.04 2.90 15.16
N ALA A 57 -15.37 2.88 15.36
CA ALA A 57 -16.14 1.63 15.39
C ALA A 57 -16.33 1.02 14.00
N LEU A 58 -16.13 1.78 12.93
CA LEU A 58 -16.25 1.27 11.56
C LEU A 58 -15.01 0.47 11.14
N PRO A 59 -15.18 -0.59 10.33
CA PRO A 59 -14.05 -1.35 9.82
C PRO A 59 -13.14 -0.48 8.94
N LYS A 60 -11.88 -0.37 9.34
CA LYS A 60 -10.82 0.32 8.58
C LYS A 60 -9.84 -0.64 7.89
N ALA A 61 -9.99 -1.95 8.12
CA ALA A 61 -9.16 -2.99 7.52
C ALA A 61 -9.94 -3.75 6.45
N PHE A 62 -9.38 -3.84 5.26
CA PHE A 62 -10.01 -4.47 4.10
C PHE A 62 -9.09 -5.53 3.49
N CYS A 63 -9.67 -6.65 3.08
CA CYS A 63 -9.00 -7.66 2.27
C CYS A 63 -9.69 -7.71 0.91
N VAL A 64 -8.92 -7.55 -0.16
CA VAL A 64 -9.42 -7.62 -1.54
C VAL A 64 -8.85 -8.86 -2.19
N ASP A 65 -9.71 -9.82 -2.48
CA ASP A 65 -9.36 -11.01 -3.25
C ASP A 65 -9.95 -10.93 -4.67
N GLY A 66 -9.25 -11.55 -5.62
CA GLY A 66 -9.74 -11.69 -6.97
C GLY A 66 -8.81 -12.53 -7.81
N PHE A 67 -9.33 -13.05 -8.92
CA PHE A 67 -8.53 -13.87 -9.84
C PHE A 67 -7.45 -13.05 -10.57
N ALA A 68 -6.53 -13.74 -11.25
CA ALA A 68 -5.61 -13.09 -12.16
C ALA A 68 -6.41 -12.31 -13.24
N GLY A 69 -5.93 -11.11 -13.59
CA GLY A 69 -6.62 -10.27 -14.57
C GLY A 69 -7.81 -9.45 -14.03
N SER A 70 -8.20 -9.61 -12.76
CA SER A 70 -9.33 -8.85 -12.17
C SER A 70 -9.07 -7.34 -11.95
N GLY A 71 -7.92 -6.84 -12.39
CA GLY A 71 -7.57 -5.42 -12.28
C GLY A 71 -7.27 -4.94 -10.85
N LYS A 72 -6.94 -5.82 -9.89
CA LYS A 72 -6.57 -5.41 -8.51
C LYS A 72 -5.53 -4.29 -8.46
N ARG A 73 -4.52 -4.34 -9.34
CA ARG A 73 -3.53 -3.27 -9.49
C ARG A 73 -4.18 -1.92 -9.77
N PHE A 74 -5.11 -1.89 -10.72
CA PHE A 74 -5.80 -0.67 -11.15
C PHE A 74 -6.60 -0.08 -9.98
N LEU A 75 -7.33 -0.93 -9.26
CA LEU A 75 -8.05 -0.54 -8.04
C LEU A 75 -7.10 0.02 -6.96
N PHE A 76 -5.99 -0.65 -6.67
CA PHE A 76 -5.03 -0.18 -5.67
C PHE A 76 -4.38 1.16 -6.06
N ASN A 77 -4.03 1.35 -7.33
CA ASN A 77 -3.51 2.64 -7.79
C ASN A 77 -4.56 3.74 -7.63
N ALA A 78 -5.83 3.49 -7.99
CA ALA A 78 -6.91 4.46 -7.79
C ALA A 78 -7.04 4.89 -6.32
N ILE A 79 -6.96 3.94 -5.39
CA ILE A 79 -6.99 4.22 -3.94
C ILE A 79 -5.76 5.02 -3.50
N ILE A 80 -4.56 4.69 -4.02
CA ILE A 80 -3.33 5.41 -3.68
C ILE A 80 -3.42 6.88 -4.13
N HIS A 81 -3.88 7.14 -5.36
CA HIS A 81 -4.07 8.50 -5.87
C HIS A 81 -5.15 9.27 -5.10
N LEU A 82 -6.25 8.61 -4.72
CA LEU A 82 -7.26 9.21 -3.83
C LEU A 82 -6.62 9.71 -2.53
N VAL A 83 -5.89 8.85 -1.83
CA VAL A 83 -5.28 9.20 -0.53
C VAL A 83 -4.23 10.30 -0.69
N ARG A 84 -3.41 10.26 -1.74
CA ARG A 84 -2.43 11.33 -2.04
C ARG A 84 -3.12 12.66 -2.34
N GLY A 85 -4.19 12.66 -3.12
CA GLY A 85 -4.97 13.85 -3.44
C GLY A 85 -5.71 14.45 -2.25
N LEU A 86 -6.00 13.65 -1.21
CA LEU A 86 -6.57 14.12 0.07
C LEU A 86 -5.52 14.71 1.03
N VAL A 87 -4.25 14.79 0.62
CA VAL A 87 -3.12 15.20 1.49
C VAL A 87 -2.91 14.26 2.67
N GLU A 88 -3.39 13.02 2.55
CA GLU A 88 -3.24 12.01 3.57
C GLU A 88 -1.96 11.18 3.34
N ASN A 89 -1.34 10.79 4.45
CA ASN A 89 -0.14 10.00 4.43
C ASN A 89 -0.47 8.54 4.09
N ASN A 90 -0.01 8.05 2.93
CA ASN A 90 -0.07 6.63 2.59
C ASN A 90 1.30 5.96 2.57
N VAL A 91 1.30 4.66 2.87
CA VAL A 91 2.49 3.81 2.84
C VAL A 91 2.16 2.55 2.06
N PRO A 92 2.10 2.61 0.72
CA PRO A 92 1.85 1.43 -0.09
C PRO A 92 3.04 0.47 0.04
N VAL A 93 2.74 -0.79 0.32
CA VAL A 93 3.74 -1.84 0.49
C VAL A 93 3.32 -3.12 -0.21
N ALA A 94 4.32 -3.88 -0.62
CA ALA A 94 4.12 -5.19 -1.22
C ALA A 94 5.00 -6.25 -0.55
N TRP A 95 4.56 -7.50 -0.51
CA TRP A 95 5.36 -8.57 0.11
C TRP A 95 6.56 -8.97 -0.76
N SER A 96 6.34 -9.11 -2.08
CA SER A 96 7.38 -9.46 -3.05
C SER A 96 7.93 -8.24 -3.79
N GLY A 97 9.18 -8.33 -4.26
CA GLY A 97 9.79 -7.30 -5.11
C GLY A 97 9.02 -7.06 -6.40
N ILE A 98 8.54 -8.12 -7.05
CA ILE A 98 7.73 -8.00 -8.28
C ILE A 98 6.43 -7.26 -8.00
N SER A 99 5.74 -7.60 -6.91
CA SER A 99 4.53 -6.90 -6.49
C SER A 99 4.79 -5.42 -6.17
N SER A 100 5.99 -5.07 -5.68
CA SER A 100 6.34 -3.67 -5.39
C SER A 100 6.53 -2.81 -6.64
N ILE A 101 6.90 -3.41 -7.77
CA ILE A 101 7.01 -2.72 -9.07
C ILE A 101 5.61 -2.46 -9.65
N ILE A 102 4.68 -3.37 -9.37
CA ILE A 102 3.34 -3.39 -9.96
C ILE A 102 2.44 -2.31 -9.32
N VAL A 103 2.62 -1.98 -8.04
CA VAL A 103 1.82 -0.97 -7.33
C VAL A 103 2.62 0.32 -7.19
N GLU A 104 2.05 1.44 -7.65
CA GLU A 104 2.79 2.70 -7.78
C GLU A 104 3.27 3.28 -6.45
N GLY A 105 4.56 3.63 -6.41
CA GLY A 105 5.21 4.16 -5.21
C GLY A 105 5.35 3.15 -4.06
N SER A 106 4.98 1.89 -4.28
CA SER A 106 5.13 0.86 -3.27
C SER A 106 6.58 0.39 -3.12
N ARG A 107 6.91 -0.10 -1.94
CA ARG A 107 8.19 -0.75 -1.65
C ARG A 107 7.92 -2.09 -0.99
N THR A 108 8.90 -2.99 -0.99
CA THR A 108 8.75 -4.24 -0.25
C THR A 108 8.57 -3.96 1.24
N VAL A 109 7.73 -4.74 1.93
CA VAL A 109 7.53 -4.62 3.39
C VAL A 109 8.89 -4.63 4.11
N HIS A 110 9.79 -5.52 3.70
CA HIS A 110 11.16 -5.60 4.23
C HIS A 110 11.95 -4.30 4.05
N SER A 111 11.94 -3.69 2.86
CA SER A 111 12.70 -2.47 2.60
C SER A 111 12.08 -1.22 3.25
N ARG A 112 10.74 -1.20 3.39
CA ARG A 112 9.98 -0.07 3.94
C ARG A 112 10.02 -0.05 5.46
N PHE A 113 9.75 -1.18 6.11
CA PHE A 113 9.71 -1.28 7.57
C PHE A 113 11.01 -1.78 8.19
N LYS A 114 12.05 -2.03 7.38
CA LYS A 114 13.35 -2.54 7.82
C LYS A 114 13.23 -3.83 8.63
N LEU A 115 12.30 -4.71 8.21
CA LEU A 115 12.15 -6.02 8.85
C LEU A 115 13.41 -6.83 8.63
N LEU A 116 14.10 -7.14 9.72
CA LEU A 116 15.27 -7.99 9.72
C LEU A 116 14.86 -9.40 9.29
N VAL A 117 15.55 -9.94 8.28
CA VAL A 117 15.48 -11.36 7.98
C VAL A 117 16.54 -12.01 8.86
N THR A 118 16.11 -12.71 9.91
CA THR A 118 17.03 -13.45 10.78
C THR A 118 17.66 -14.58 9.98
N ILE A 119 18.92 -14.40 9.58
CA ILE A 119 19.73 -15.46 8.97
C ILE A 119 20.27 -16.31 10.13
N LEU A 120 19.72 -17.51 10.29
CA LEU A 120 20.23 -18.51 11.23
C LEU A 120 21.38 -19.29 10.56
N ASP A 121 22.26 -19.93 11.33
CA ASP A 121 23.41 -20.68 10.81
C ASP A 121 23.02 -21.84 9.87
N ASN A 122 21.78 -22.31 9.95
CA ASN A 122 21.20 -23.32 9.07
C ASN A 122 20.41 -22.73 7.89
N SER A 123 20.45 -21.41 7.68
CA SER A 123 19.78 -20.74 6.57
C SER A 123 20.60 -20.90 5.30
N SER A 124 20.14 -21.78 4.40
CA SER A 124 20.71 -21.94 3.06
C SER A 124 19.77 -21.37 2.00
N CYS A 125 20.31 -20.65 1.00
CA CYS A 125 19.57 -20.23 -0.19
C CYS A 125 19.81 -21.22 -1.34
N GLY A 126 18.74 -21.76 -1.92
CA GLY A 126 18.82 -22.74 -3.02
C GLY A 126 19.14 -22.17 -4.40
N VAL A 127 19.54 -20.89 -4.49
CA VAL A 127 19.87 -20.25 -5.78
C VAL A 127 21.20 -20.80 -6.27
N ARG A 128 21.15 -21.61 -7.33
CA ARG A 128 22.33 -22.09 -8.04
C ARG A 128 22.78 -21.02 -9.02
N HIS A 129 24.03 -20.58 -8.93
CA HIS A 129 24.66 -19.81 -10.00
C HIS A 129 24.94 -20.77 -11.16
N ASN A 130 24.24 -20.59 -12.28
CA ASN A 130 24.70 -21.14 -13.55
C ASN A 130 25.96 -20.36 -13.92
N THR A 131 27.12 -20.94 -13.61
CA THR A 131 28.41 -20.47 -14.12
C THR A 131 28.57 -21.11 -15.48
N GLU A 132 28.45 -20.32 -16.54
CA GLU A 132 29.03 -20.66 -17.84
C GLU A 132 30.53 -20.36 -17.82
#